data_AF-A0A9D5YQR0-F1
#
_entry.id   AF-A0A9D5YQR0-F1
#
_cell.length_a   1.000
_cell.length_b   1.000
_cell.length_c   1.000
_cell.angle_alpha   90.00
_cell.angle_beta   90.00
_cell.angle_gamma   90.00
#
_symmetry.space_group_name_H-M   'P 1'
#
loop_
_entity.id
_entity.type
_entity.pdbx_description
1 polymer ?
#
loop_
_entity_poly.entity_id
_entity_poly.type
_entity_poly.pdbx_seq_one_letter_code
_entity_poly.pdbx_strand_id
1 'polypeptide(L)'
;MGYKYSFVDNETYSAADVNEITKRLVTDGIEDPFTDGVPHNLNCFNLLNSNAATDGIVPESDKTLKVTKVSDKKVSIEEGTAFFKSGATITVDVNKVELSIVPDTVNYIYVEHNQDLNTIKPVSSITEPTGDCVMLAIVDENGNVEDKRYYAVGKLPRYVSGYDLPKSIDFLYSEPGVYEIDVQGKNYNYFIIKGVTSDLSPSGIESIGFWTPLIPNIYTYSVFGSKMISKVRDSMPIRVCNTNGLCGGSLSLSYEGNILTLTIERKNDYAIDGRLEIIAI
;
A
#
# COMPACT_ATOMS: atom_id res chain seq x y z
N MET A 1 -24.13 -4.13 40.72
CA MET A 1 -23.19 -5.11 40.15
C MET A 1 -21.90 -4.39 39.76
N GLY A 2 -20.73 -4.97 40.03
CA GLY A 2 -19.41 -4.33 39.89
C GLY A 2 -18.64 -4.75 38.65
N TYR A 3 -19.32 -5.06 37.54
CA TYR A 3 -18.67 -5.36 36.26
C TYR A 3 -19.53 -4.86 35.10
N LYS A 4 -18.88 -4.41 34.03
CA LYS A 4 -19.49 -4.04 32.75
C LYS A 4 -18.95 -4.99 31.68
N TYR A 5 -19.81 -5.46 30.80
CA TYR A 5 -19.45 -6.23 29.60
C TYR A 5 -19.83 -5.44 28.35
N SER A 6 -19.38 -5.89 27.18
CA SER A 6 -19.68 -5.26 25.89
C SER A 6 -21.05 -5.72 25.37
N PHE A 7 -21.20 -6.00 24.07
CA PHE A 7 -22.43 -6.52 23.49
C PHE A 7 -22.58 -8.04 23.71
N VAL A 8 -23.81 -8.46 23.96
CA VAL A 8 -24.35 -9.82 23.96
C VAL A 8 -25.53 -9.94 22.97
N ASP A 9 -25.74 -11.14 22.45
CA ASP A 9 -26.75 -11.41 21.43
C ASP A 9 -28.18 -11.14 21.91
N ASN A 10 -29.05 -10.71 20.99
CA ASN A 10 -30.49 -10.48 21.20
C ASN A 10 -30.86 -9.38 22.23
N GLU A 11 -29.94 -8.50 22.57
CA GLU A 11 -30.21 -7.31 23.38
C GLU A 11 -30.35 -6.05 22.50
N THR A 12 -31.08 -5.06 23.00
CA THR A 12 -31.20 -3.74 22.36
C THR A 12 -30.23 -2.78 23.01
N TYR A 13 -29.42 -2.10 22.20
CA TYR A 13 -28.42 -1.13 22.66
C TYR A 13 -28.83 0.28 22.26
N SER A 14 -28.59 1.22 23.16
CA SER A 14 -28.68 2.65 22.87
C SER A 14 -27.42 3.14 22.17
N ALA A 15 -27.51 4.30 21.54
CA ALA A 15 -26.36 5.02 21.02
C ALA A 15 -25.31 5.32 22.11
N ALA A 16 -25.75 5.54 23.36
CA ALA A 16 -24.83 5.72 24.48
C ALA A 16 -23.97 4.47 24.76
N ASP A 17 -24.57 3.28 24.65
CA ASP A 17 -23.86 2.01 24.84
C ASP A 17 -22.78 1.81 23.76
N VAL A 18 -23.12 2.11 22.50
CA VAL A 18 -22.19 2.05 21.36
C VAL A 18 -21.05 3.04 21.54
N ASN A 19 -21.36 4.29 21.90
CA ASN A 19 -20.35 5.31 22.15
C ASN A 19 -19.42 4.97 23.33
N GLU A 20 -19.94 4.38 24.42
CA GLU A 20 -19.10 4.01 25.58
C GLU A 20 -18.08 2.93 25.20
N ILE A 21 -18.46 1.97 24.36
CA ILE A 21 -17.56 0.92 23.89
C ILE A 21 -16.56 1.46 22.87
N THR A 22 -17.01 2.27 21.90
CA THR A 22 -16.12 2.85 20.87
C THR A 22 -15.08 3.78 21.50
N LYS A 23 -15.40 4.48 22.60
CA LYS A 23 -14.41 5.24 23.41
C LYS A 23 -13.25 4.39 23.95
N ARG A 24 -13.38 3.07 24.04
CA ARG A 24 -12.25 2.20 24.45
C ARG A 24 -11.19 2.06 23.36
N LEU A 25 -11.53 2.40 22.12
CA LEU A 25 -10.65 2.28 20.95
C LEU A 25 -9.90 3.59 20.63
N VAL A 26 -10.30 4.71 21.25
CA VAL A 26 -9.82 6.06 20.94
C VAL A 26 -9.54 6.84 22.22
N THR A 27 -8.47 7.63 22.26
CA THR A 27 -8.08 8.38 23.46
C THR A 27 -8.81 9.72 23.62
N ASP A 28 -9.20 10.34 22.51
CA ASP A 28 -9.73 11.72 22.49
C ASP A 28 -11.26 11.79 22.32
N GLY A 29 -11.94 10.65 22.51
CA GLY A 29 -13.37 10.54 22.30
C GLY A 29 -13.75 10.22 20.85
N ILE A 30 -15.05 10.18 20.59
CA ILE A 30 -15.61 9.87 19.27
C ILE A 30 -15.99 11.20 18.63
N GLU A 31 -15.40 11.49 17.47
CA GLU A 31 -15.62 12.74 16.73
C GLU A 31 -17.10 12.91 16.34
N ASP A 32 -17.74 11.83 15.87
CA ASP A 32 -19.18 11.76 15.57
C ASP A 32 -19.88 10.71 16.46
N PRO A 33 -20.39 11.09 17.64
CA PRO A 33 -21.09 10.16 18.52
C PRO A 33 -22.42 9.73 17.93
N PHE A 34 -22.75 8.45 18.10
CA PHE A 34 -24.09 7.94 17.79
C PHE A 34 -25.14 8.68 18.65
N THR A 35 -26.35 8.89 18.12
CA THR A 35 -27.47 9.54 18.82
C THR A 35 -28.75 8.72 18.68
N ASP A 36 -29.43 8.45 19.80
CA ASP A 36 -30.68 7.67 19.77
C ASP A 36 -31.76 8.35 18.94
N GLY A 37 -32.49 7.56 18.13
CA GLY A 37 -33.57 8.05 17.27
C GLY A 37 -33.10 8.82 16.03
N VAL A 38 -31.79 8.99 15.83
CA VAL A 38 -31.23 9.55 14.59
C VAL A 38 -30.88 8.40 13.65
N PRO A 39 -31.44 8.36 12.42
CA PRO A 39 -30.97 7.44 11.39
C PRO A 39 -29.51 7.76 11.08
N HIS A 40 -28.58 6.93 11.56
CA HIS A 40 -27.20 6.97 11.10
C HIS A 40 -27.19 6.43 9.67
N ASN A 41 -26.88 7.29 8.71
CA ASN A 41 -26.83 6.88 7.33
C ASN A 41 -25.67 5.90 7.11
N LEU A 42 -25.79 5.05 6.09
CA LEU A 42 -24.78 4.07 5.70
C LEU A 42 -23.38 4.69 5.55
N ASN A 43 -23.32 5.98 5.21
CA ASN A 43 -22.08 6.73 5.05
C ASN A 43 -21.30 6.86 6.37
N CYS A 44 -21.95 7.04 7.52
CA CYS A 44 -21.27 7.08 8.82
C CYS A 44 -20.57 5.75 9.13
N PHE A 45 -21.20 4.61 8.83
CA PHE A 45 -20.62 3.29 9.08
C PHE A 45 -19.49 2.97 8.10
N ASN A 46 -19.68 3.29 6.82
CA ASN A 46 -18.62 3.16 5.81
C ASN A 46 -17.42 4.06 6.16
N LEU A 47 -17.66 5.26 6.68
CA LEU A 47 -16.60 6.17 7.11
C LEU A 47 -15.74 5.54 8.23
N LEU A 48 -16.36 4.90 9.23
CA LEU A 48 -15.62 4.20 10.30
C LEU A 48 -14.70 3.11 9.74
N ASN A 49 -15.19 2.30 8.79
CA ASN A 49 -14.36 1.28 8.14
C ASN A 49 -13.22 1.91 7.33
N SER A 50 -13.51 2.96 6.55
CA SER A 50 -12.50 3.67 5.77
C SER A 50 -11.44 4.35 6.64
N ASN A 51 -11.79 4.73 7.88
CA ASN A 51 -10.84 5.30 8.84
C ASN A 51 -10.00 4.21 9.54
N ALA A 52 -10.57 3.01 9.71
CA ALA A 52 -9.91 1.90 10.39
C ALA A 52 -9.03 1.05 9.47
N ALA A 53 -9.29 1.00 8.15
CA ALA A 53 -8.55 0.18 7.19
C ALA A 53 -8.33 0.88 5.83
N THR A 54 -7.33 0.44 5.09
CA THR A 54 -7.20 0.73 3.64
C THR A 54 -8.14 -0.17 2.85
N ASP A 55 -8.40 0.21 1.61
CA ASP A 55 -9.02 -0.69 0.65
C ASP A 55 -8.12 -1.90 0.35
N GLY A 56 -8.73 -2.96 -0.18
CA GLY A 56 -8.06 -4.22 -0.49
C GLY A 56 -8.78 -5.44 0.11
N ILE A 57 -8.11 -6.58 0.04
CA ILE A 57 -8.67 -7.88 0.42
C ILE A 57 -8.31 -8.22 1.87
N VAL A 58 -9.25 -8.81 2.61
CA VAL A 58 -9.01 -9.32 3.96
C VAL A 58 -8.23 -10.64 3.88
N PRO A 59 -7.01 -10.75 4.42
CA PRO A 59 -6.17 -11.93 4.26
C PRO A 59 -6.60 -13.09 5.18
N GLU A 60 -7.78 -13.66 4.97
CA GLU A 60 -8.27 -14.81 5.74
C GLU A 60 -7.55 -16.10 5.34
N SER A 61 -7.20 -16.24 4.05
CA SER A 61 -6.42 -17.34 3.48
C SER A 61 -5.70 -16.90 2.20
N ASP A 62 -4.81 -17.74 1.69
CA ASP A 62 -4.16 -17.55 0.39
C ASP A 62 -5.16 -17.57 -0.79
N LYS A 63 -6.34 -18.14 -0.58
CA LYS A 63 -7.42 -18.29 -1.55
C LYS A 63 -8.46 -17.18 -1.49
N THR A 64 -8.42 -16.30 -0.48
CA THR A 64 -9.45 -15.28 -0.30
C THR A 64 -9.60 -14.41 -1.56
N LEU A 65 -10.80 -14.38 -2.14
CA LEU A 65 -11.13 -13.68 -3.39
C LEU A 65 -10.18 -13.97 -4.56
N LYS A 66 -9.51 -15.14 -4.54
CA LYS A 66 -8.63 -15.57 -5.61
C LYS A 66 -9.45 -15.86 -6.85
N VAL A 67 -9.00 -15.35 -8.00
CA VAL A 67 -9.59 -15.67 -9.30
C VAL A 67 -8.96 -16.94 -9.83
N THR A 68 -9.79 -17.90 -10.23
CA THR A 68 -9.37 -19.15 -10.87
C THR A 68 -10.07 -19.33 -12.21
N LYS A 69 -9.36 -19.88 -13.19
CA LYS A 69 -9.94 -20.17 -14.50
C LYS A 69 -10.83 -21.41 -14.40
N VAL A 70 -12.08 -21.28 -14.83
CA VAL A 70 -13.03 -22.40 -14.94
C VAL A 70 -13.04 -22.95 -16.37
N SER A 71 -12.97 -22.06 -17.36
CA SER A 71 -12.88 -22.39 -18.79
C SER A 71 -12.30 -21.20 -19.56
N ASP A 72 -12.10 -21.34 -20.87
CA ASP A 72 -11.64 -20.22 -21.72
C ASP A 72 -12.61 -19.04 -21.79
N LYS A 73 -13.84 -19.20 -21.30
CA LYS A 73 -14.87 -18.15 -21.29
C LYS A 73 -15.34 -17.75 -19.90
N LYS A 74 -14.80 -18.38 -18.85
CA LYS A 74 -15.27 -18.17 -17.48
C LYS A 74 -14.16 -18.24 -16.44
N VAL A 75 -14.26 -17.34 -15.47
CA VAL A 75 -13.46 -17.36 -14.24
C VAL A 75 -14.37 -17.47 -13.02
N SER A 76 -13.84 -18.00 -11.92
CA SER A 76 -14.50 -18.08 -10.62
C SER A 76 -13.73 -17.25 -9.61
N ILE A 77 -14.44 -16.50 -8.79
CA ILE A 77 -13.92 -15.79 -7.62
C ILE A 77 -14.22 -16.63 -6.38
N GLU A 78 -13.18 -17.02 -5.67
CA GLU A 78 -13.28 -17.75 -4.40
C GLU A 78 -13.92 -16.89 -3.29
N GLU A 79 -14.33 -17.53 -2.20
CA GLU A 79 -14.91 -16.85 -1.03
C GLU A 79 -13.95 -15.82 -0.41
N GLY A 80 -14.52 -14.84 0.27
CA GLY A 80 -13.76 -13.88 1.07
C GLY A 80 -14.29 -12.45 1.01
N THR A 81 -13.59 -11.54 1.67
CA THR A 81 -14.05 -10.17 1.90
C THR A 81 -13.08 -9.13 1.32
N ALA A 82 -13.62 -8.06 0.73
CA ALA A 82 -12.87 -6.88 0.29
C ALA A 82 -13.45 -5.59 0.87
N PHE A 83 -12.55 -4.66 1.23
CA PHE A 83 -12.85 -3.29 1.64
C PHE A 83 -12.64 -2.34 0.46
N PHE A 84 -13.58 -1.42 0.28
CA PHE A 84 -13.49 -0.34 -0.70
C PHE A 84 -12.91 0.93 -0.06
N LYS A 85 -12.48 1.88 -0.87
CA LYS A 85 -11.93 3.16 -0.40
C LYS A 85 -12.99 3.98 0.35
N SER A 86 -14.24 3.87 -0.07
CA SER A 86 -15.40 4.41 0.67
C SER A 86 -15.63 3.74 2.03
N GLY A 87 -15.00 2.59 2.31
CA GLY A 87 -15.21 1.78 3.50
C GLY A 87 -16.43 0.86 3.44
N ALA A 88 -17.12 0.83 2.29
CA ALA A 88 -18.05 -0.23 1.99
C ALA A 88 -17.33 -1.59 1.90
N THR A 89 -18.09 -2.68 1.98
CA THR A 89 -17.55 -4.05 1.96
C THR A 89 -18.35 -4.94 1.05
N ILE A 90 -17.67 -5.88 0.40
CA ILE A 90 -18.29 -7.03 -0.25
C ILE A 90 -17.73 -8.31 0.35
N THR A 91 -18.61 -9.28 0.60
CA THR A 91 -18.24 -10.64 0.96
C THR A 91 -18.78 -11.57 -0.12
N VAL A 92 -17.88 -12.32 -0.76
CA VAL A 92 -18.21 -13.46 -1.61
C VAL A 92 -18.32 -14.67 -0.70
N ASP A 93 -19.45 -15.36 -0.76
CA ASP A 93 -19.71 -16.53 0.07
C ASP A 93 -19.10 -17.82 -0.51
N VAL A 94 -19.34 -18.94 0.19
CA VAL A 94 -18.90 -20.28 -0.21
C VAL A 94 -19.41 -20.71 -1.59
N ASN A 95 -20.47 -20.08 -2.11
CA ASN A 95 -21.06 -20.44 -3.40
C ASN A 95 -20.25 -19.89 -4.58
N LYS A 96 -19.26 -19.01 -4.31
CA LYS A 96 -18.38 -18.38 -5.30
C LYS A 96 -19.15 -17.52 -6.30
N VAL A 97 -18.42 -16.76 -7.10
CA VAL A 97 -19.01 -16.00 -8.22
C VAL A 97 -18.32 -16.37 -9.52
N GLU A 98 -19.08 -16.86 -10.49
CA GLU A 98 -18.60 -17.04 -11.86
C GLU A 98 -18.81 -15.78 -12.69
N LEU A 99 -17.78 -15.35 -13.41
CA LEU A 99 -17.85 -14.25 -14.36
C LEU A 99 -17.47 -14.73 -15.76
N SER A 100 -18.18 -14.20 -16.75
CA SER A 100 -17.85 -14.39 -18.16
C SER A 100 -16.68 -13.49 -18.55
N ILE A 101 -15.75 -14.03 -19.34
CA ILE A 101 -14.64 -13.29 -19.93
C ILE A 101 -14.71 -13.36 -21.46
N VAL A 102 -14.14 -12.36 -22.13
CA VAL A 102 -14.03 -12.32 -23.60
C VAL A 102 -12.72 -13.02 -24.00
N PRO A 103 -12.77 -14.13 -24.77
CA PRO A 103 -11.55 -14.80 -25.23
C PRO A 103 -10.66 -13.90 -26.07
N ASP A 104 -9.37 -14.24 -26.16
CA ASP A 104 -8.39 -13.58 -27.04
C ASP A 104 -8.24 -12.06 -26.78
N THR A 105 -8.59 -11.60 -25.57
CA THR A 105 -8.47 -10.20 -25.14
C THR A 105 -8.05 -10.14 -23.67
N VAL A 106 -7.45 -9.03 -23.26
CA VAL A 106 -7.13 -8.78 -21.84
C VAL A 106 -8.42 -8.47 -21.08
N ASN A 107 -8.71 -9.23 -20.03
CA ASN A 107 -9.86 -9.00 -19.16
C ASN A 107 -9.38 -8.65 -17.73
N TYR A 108 -9.91 -7.56 -17.21
CA TYR A 108 -9.71 -7.09 -15.84
C TYR A 108 -10.84 -7.62 -14.96
N ILE A 109 -10.48 -8.34 -13.90
CA ILE A 109 -11.41 -8.91 -12.92
C ILE A 109 -11.26 -8.14 -11.62
N TYR A 110 -12.35 -7.48 -11.20
CA TYR A 110 -12.36 -6.62 -10.01
C TYR A 110 -13.73 -6.65 -9.34
N VAL A 111 -13.79 -6.15 -8.11
CA VAL A 111 -15.05 -5.77 -7.47
C VAL A 111 -15.19 -4.26 -7.51
N GLU A 112 -16.39 -3.78 -7.82
CA GLU A 112 -16.70 -2.36 -8.02
C GLU A 112 -17.75 -1.92 -7.00
N HIS A 113 -17.54 -0.75 -6.39
CA HIS A 113 -18.56 -0.01 -5.68
C HIS A 113 -19.01 1.20 -6.51
N ASN A 114 -20.20 1.08 -7.10
CA ASN A 114 -20.82 2.17 -7.85
C ASN A 114 -21.76 2.95 -6.92
N GLN A 115 -21.32 4.15 -6.50
CA GLN A 115 -22.07 4.99 -5.58
C GLN A 115 -23.33 5.58 -6.20
N ASP A 116 -23.31 5.91 -7.49
CA ASP A 116 -24.45 6.50 -8.21
C ASP A 116 -25.62 5.53 -8.33
N LEU A 117 -25.30 4.25 -8.58
CA LEU A 117 -26.27 3.16 -8.66
C LEU A 117 -26.53 2.50 -7.31
N ASN A 118 -25.74 2.85 -6.28
CA ASN A 118 -25.75 2.23 -4.95
C ASN A 118 -25.64 0.70 -5.02
N THR A 119 -24.68 0.21 -5.81
CA THR A 119 -24.46 -1.23 -6.01
C THR A 119 -23.00 -1.60 -5.83
N ILE A 120 -22.76 -2.76 -5.22
CA ILE A 120 -21.44 -3.39 -5.15
C ILE A 120 -21.53 -4.75 -5.82
N LYS A 121 -20.63 -5.03 -6.77
CA LYS A 121 -20.66 -6.30 -7.52
C LYS A 121 -19.29 -6.68 -8.08
N PRO A 122 -19.04 -7.98 -8.32
CA PRO A 122 -17.94 -8.43 -9.14
C PRO A 122 -18.16 -8.09 -10.62
N VAL A 123 -17.11 -7.66 -11.30
CA VAL A 123 -17.14 -7.22 -12.70
C VAL A 123 -15.97 -7.82 -13.47
N SER A 124 -16.23 -8.16 -14.73
CA SER A 124 -15.25 -8.51 -15.74
C SER A 124 -15.35 -7.48 -16.85
N SER A 125 -14.25 -6.82 -17.21
CA SER A 125 -14.22 -5.80 -18.25
C SER A 125 -12.96 -5.92 -19.11
N ILE A 126 -13.05 -5.50 -20.37
CA ILE A 126 -11.89 -5.34 -21.26
C ILE A 126 -11.19 -3.99 -21.09
N THR A 127 -11.76 -3.10 -20.28
CA THR A 127 -11.19 -1.80 -19.93
C THR A 127 -10.71 -1.81 -18.48
N GLU A 128 -9.56 -1.20 -18.23
CA GLU A 128 -9.05 -1.01 -16.89
C GLU A 128 -10.08 -0.25 -16.03
N PRO A 129 -10.36 -0.70 -14.79
CA PRO A 129 -11.34 -0.05 -13.93
C PRO A 129 -10.86 1.33 -13.48
N THR A 130 -11.82 2.22 -13.27
CA THR A 130 -11.60 3.55 -12.70
C THR A 130 -12.61 3.77 -11.56
N GLY A 131 -12.22 4.50 -10.52
CA GLY A 131 -13.11 4.79 -9.38
C GLY A 131 -12.82 3.95 -8.14
N ASP A 132 -13.86 3.63 -7.37
CA ASP A 132 -13.76 2.86 -6.12
C ASP A 132 -13.92 1.37 -6.40
N CYS A 133 -12.79 0.72 -6.69
CA CYS A 133 -12.72 -0.69 -7.07
C CYS A 133 -11.51 -1.38 -6.43
N VAL A 134 -11.62 -2.69 -6.22
CA VAL A 134 -10.50 -3.53 -5.77
C VAL A 134 -10.18 -4.53 -6.87
N MET A 135 -8.97 -4.43 -7.42
CA MET A 135 -8.47 -5.33 -8.46
C MET A 135 -8.19 -6.72 -7.89
N LEU A 136 -8.66 -7.76 -8.58
CA LEU A 136 -8.42 -9.16 -8.17
C LEU A 136 -7.43 -9.84 -9.11
N ALA A 137 -7.63 -9.75 -10.42
CA ALA A 137 -6.77 -10.41 -11.39
C ALA A 137 -6.84 -9.78 -12.78
N ILE A 138 -5.82 -10.04 -13.59
CA ILE A 138 -5.82 -9.77 -15.03
C ILE A 138 -5.75 -11.11 -15.75
N VAL A 139 -6.66 -11.35 -16.69
CA VAL A 139 -6.61 -12.49 -17.59
C VAL A 139 -6.03 -12.02 -18.91
N ASP A 140 -4.89 -12.56 -19.31
CA ASP A 140 -4.25 -12.21 -20.58
C ASP A 140 -4.98 -12.82 -21.80
N GLU A 141 -4.53 -12.47 -23.00
CA GLU A 141 -5.11 -12.97 -24.26
C GLU A 141 -5.01 -14.50 -24.41
N ASN A 142 -4.06 -15.13 -23.72
CA ASN A 142 -3.87 -16.59 -23.71
C ASN A 142 -4.71 -17.28 -22.61
N GLY A 143 -5.46 -16.51 -21.83
CA GLY A 143 -6.25 -16.98 -20.71
C GLY A 143 -5.42 -17.35 -19.48
N ASN A 144 -4.20 -16.83 -19.33
CA ASN A 144 -3.44 -16.93 -18.09
C ASN A 144 -3.99 -15.92 -17.08
N VAL A 145 -4.21 -16.36 -15.85
CA VAL A 145 -4.70 -15.51 -14.76
C VAL A 145 -3.51 -14.98 -13.96
N GLU A 146 -3.23 -13.69 -14.08
CA GLU A 146 -2.27 -12.97 -13.26
C GLU A 146 -2.97 -12.44 -11.99
N ASP A 147 -2.46 -12.82 -10.83
CA ASP A 147 -2.97 -12.36 -9.54
C ASP A 147 -2.54 -10.90 -9.29
N LYS A 148 -3.51 -10.01 -9.09
CA LYS A 148 -3.28 -8.58 -8.81
C LYS A 148 -3.87 -8.17 -7.46
N ARG A 149 -4.24 -9.14 -6.62
CA ARG A 149 -4.78 -8.90 -5.29
C ARG A 149 -3.78 -8.11 -4.45
N TYR A 150 -4.27 -7.09 -3.76
CA TYR A 150 -3.58 -6.43 -2.67
C TYR A 150 -4.44 -6.50 -1.41
N TYR A 151 -3.79 -6.51 -0.25
CA TYR A 151 -4.46 -6.76 1.02
C TYR A 151 -4.81 -5.45 1.73
N ALA A 152 -5.98 -5.44 2.36
CA ALA A 152 -6.39 -4.36 3.24
C ALA A 152 -5.51 -4.32 4.49
N VAL A 153 -5.11 -3.12 4.89
CA VAL A 153 -4.23 -2.88 6.03
C VAL A 153 -4.95 -2.02 7.05
N GLY A 154 -4.95 -2.43 8.32
CA GLY A 154 -5.52 -1.62 9.40
C GLY A 154 -4.73 -0.35 9.63
N LYS A 155 -5.38 0.82 9.61
CA LYS A 155 -4.77 2.15 9.80
C LYS A 155 -4.36 2.46 11.24
N LEU A 156 -4.59 1.53 12.16
CA LEU A 156 -4.12 1.64 13.54
C LEU A 156 -2.61 1.34 13.58
N PRO A 157 -1.77 2.25 14.09
CA PRO A 157 -0.33 2.05 14.14
C PRO A 157 0.02 0.94 15.15
N ARG A 158 0.36 -0.26 14.67
CA ARG A 158 0.94 -1.36 15.46
C ARG A 158 1.74 -2.32 14.57
N TYR A 159 2.68 -3.04 15.20
CA TYR A 159 3.57 -4.04 14.59
C TYR A 159 2.89 -5.07 13.67
N VAL A 160 1.60 -5.36 13.90
CA VAL A 160 0.84 -6.40 13.17
C VAL A 160 0.12 -5.84 11.93
N SER A 161 -0.24 -4.56 11.91
CA SER A 161 -0.92 -3.98 10.74
C SER A 161 0.06 -3.65 9.62
N GLY A 162 1.31 -3.28 9.92
CA GLY A 162 2.24 -2.82 8.89
C GLY A 162 1.97 -1.40 8.40
N TYR A 163 0.92 -0.75 8.90
CA TYR A 163 0.55 0.62 8.53
C TYR A 163 1.51 1.63 9.15
N ASP A 164 2.07 2.51 8.30
CA ASP A 164 3.10 3.48 8.69
C ASP A 164 4.29 2.84 9.45
N LEU A 165 4.54 1.53 9.28
CA LEU A 165 5.74 0.90 9.83
C LEU A 165 6.93 1.14 8.91
N PRO A 166 8.15 1.08 9.47
CA PRO A 166 9.35 1.14 8.66
C PRO A 166 9.37 0.06 7.59
N LYS A 167 9.51 0.45 6.32
CA LYS A 167 9.47 -0.46 5.17
C LYS A 167 10.85 -0.51 4.52
N SER A 168 11.37 -1.72 4.31
CA SER A 168 12.55 -1.94 3.46
C SER A 168 12.09 -2.28 2.05
N ILE A 169 12.61 -1.54 1.07
CA ILE A 169 12.30 -1.67 -0.36
C ILE A 169 13.61 -1.89 -1.10
N ASP A 170 13.68 -3.00 -1.83
CA ASP A 170 14.73 -3.26 -2.79
C ASP A 170 14.36 -2.63 -4.14
N PHE A 171 15.20 -1.73 -4.64
CA PHE A 171 14.98 -1.00 -5.89
C PHE A 171 16.16 -1.19 -6.86
N LEU A 172 15.87 -1.63 -8.07
CA LEU A 172 16.85 -1.78 -9.14
C LEU A 172 16.66 -0.69 -10.18
N TYR A 173 17.76 -0.05 -10.59
CA TYR A 173 17.78 0.93 -11.66
C TYR A 173 18.87 0.56 -12.68
N SER A 174 18.55 0.78 -13.96
CA SER A 174 19.43 0.44 -15.08
C SER A 174 19.97 1.65 -15.83
N GLU A 175 19.34 2.82 -15.69
CA GLU A 175 19.64 4.01 -16.46
C GLU A 175 19.39 5.28 -15.60
N PRO A 176 19.85 6.46 -16.04
CA PRO A 176 19.46 7.71 -15.38
C PRO A 176 17.97 7.96 -15.60
N GLY A 177 17.29 8.52 -14.60
CA GLY A 177 15.86 8.74 -14.69
C GLY A 177 15.22 9.22 -13.40
N VAL A 178 13.93 9.48 -13.50
CA VAL A 178 13.05 9.75 -12.36
C VAL A 178 12.24 8.49 -12.10
N TYR A 179 12.24 8.04 -10.85
CA TYR A 179 11.59 6.82 -10.40
C TYR A 179 10.65 7.14 -9.25
N GLU A 180 9.41 6.71 -9.37
CA GLU A 180 8.39 6.88 -8.33
C GLU A 180 8.15 5.55 -7.63
N ILE A 181 8.30 5.56 -6.31
CA ILE A 181 8.18 4.38 -5.46
C ILE A 181 7.07 4.65 -4.44
N ASP A 182 6.03 3.82 -4.45
CA ASP A 182 5.02 3.85 -3.41
C ASP A 182 5.56 3.21 -2.13
N VAL A 183 5.88 4.06 -1.14
CA VAL A 183 6.39 3.64 0.16
C VAL A 183 5.26 3.19 1.11
N GLN A 184 4.00 3.30 0.70
CA GLN A 184 2.80 2.82 1.43
C GLN A 184 2.60 3.41 2.84
N GLY A 185 3.22 4.56 3.11
CA GLY A 185 3.05 5.35 4.34
C GLY A 185 3.13 6.85 4.02
N LYS A 186 2.59 7.70 4.90
CA LYS A 186 2.50 9.15 4.67
C LYS A 186 3.41 10.00 5.57
N ASN A 187 3.98 9.40 6.61
CA ASN A 187 4.68 10.13 7.68
C ASN A 187 5.99 9.45 8.07
N TYR A 188 6.95 9.38 7.15
CA TYR A 188 8.30 8.92 7.48
C TYR A 188 9.15 10.06 8.05
N ASN A 189 9.82 9.77 9.17
CA ASN A 189 10.75 10.67 9.85
C ASN A 189 12.10 10.73 9.16
N TYR A 190 12.55 9.69 8.45
CA TYR A 190 13.75 9.72 7.61
C TYR A 190 13.81 8.50 6.68
N PHE A 191 14.63 8.62 5.64
CA PHE A 191 14.96 7.51 4.74
C PHE A 191 16.43 7.11 4.93
N ILE A 192 16.69 5.81 5.04
CA ILE A 192 18.02 5.23 4.90
C ILE A 192 18.09 4.63 3.50
N ILE A 193 19.03 5.08 2.66
CA ILE A 193 19.27 4.47 1.35
C ILE A 193 20.67 3.88 1.34
N LYS A 194 20.77 2.59 1.02
CA LYS A 194 22.03 1.87 0.90
C LYS A 194 22.24 1.48 -0.56
N GLY A 195 23.39 1.82 -1.12
CA GLY A 195 23.85 1.25 -2.38
C GLY A 195 24.45 -0.14 -2.14
N VAL A 196 23.90 -1.16 -2.80
CA VAL A 196 24.33 -2.57 -2.69
C VAL A 196 25.04 -2.96 -3.99
N THR A 197 26.21 -3.60 -3.89
CA THR A 197 26.92 -4.12 -5.06
C THR A 197 26.06 -5.10 -5.85
N SER A 198 26.16 -5.05 -7.18
CA SER A 198 25.50 -6.02 -8.08
C SER A 198 25.98 -7.45 -7.84
N ASP A 199 27.21 -7.63 -7.33
CA ASP A 199 27.92 -8.90 -7.45
C ASP A 199 27.92 -9.80 -6.20
N LEU A 200 27.61 -9.32 -4.98
CA LEU A 200 27.83 -10.15 -3.78
C LEU A 200 26.96 -9.78 -2.58
N SER A 201 25.87 -10.53 -2.34
CA SER A 201 25.18 -10.71 -1.04
C SER A 201 24.69 -9.42 -0.32
N PRO A 202 23.65 -9.48 0.54
CA PRO A 202 23.18 -8.33 1.31
C PRO A 202 24.22 -7.67 2.25
N SER A 203 25.44 -8.21 2.36
CA SER A 203 26.55 -7.62 3.13
C SER A 203 27.48 -6.67 2.35
N GLY A 204 27.35 -6.58 1.02
CA GLY A 204 28.20 -5.73 0.16
C GLY A 204 27.72 -4.28 0.05
N ILE A 205 27.75 -3.52 1.15
CA ILE A 205 27.31 -2.12 1.15
C ILE A 205 28.43 -1.20 0.65
N GLU A 206 28.21 -0.49 -0.46
CA GLU A 206 29.18 0.47 -1.01
C GLU A 206 29.00 1.89 -0.49
N SER A 207 27.76 2.27 -0.21
CA SER A 207 27.40 3.61 0.27
C SER A 207 26.15 3.53 1.14
N ILE A 208 26.13 4.33 2.21
CA ILE A 208 24.96 4.49 3.09
C ILE A 208 24.70 5.97 3.25
N GLY A 209 23.48 6.36 2.90
CA GLY A 209 22.96 7.70 3.04
C GLY A 209 21.78 7.76 3.99
N PHE A 210 21.74 8.80 4.82
CA PHE A 210 20.59 9.13 5.66
C PHE A 210 20.00 10.45 5.17
N TRP A 211 18.69 10.45 4.87
CA TRP A 211 17.94 11.64 4.53
C TRP A 211 16.93 11.95 5.62
N THR A 212 17.17 13.04 6.31
CA THR A 212 16.28 13.54 7.36
C THR A 212 15.52 14.76 6.82
N PRO A 213 14.18 14.78 6.88
CA PRO A 213 13.37 15.92 6.49
C PRO A 213 13.69 17.12 7.39
N LEU A 214 13.89 18.28 6.78
CA LEU A 214 14.02 19.57 7.44
C LEU A 214 12.69 20.31 7.44
N ILE A 215 12.11 20.43 6.25
CA ILE A 215 10.78 21.00 5.97
C ILE A 215 10.16 20.19 4.82
N PRO A 216 8.85 20.31 4.52
CA PRO A 216 8.23 19.59 3.42
C PRO A 216 9.05 19.71 2.13
N ASN A 217 9.34 18.58 1.50
CA ASN A 217 10.14 18.47 0.27
C ASN A 217 11.62 18.94 0.37
N ILE A 218 12.16 19.14 1.58
CA ILE A 218 13.59 19.43 1.78
C ILE A 218 14.19 18.45 2.79
N TYR A 219 15.27 17.78 2.38
CA TYR A 219 15.95 16.78 3.18
C TYR A 219 17.43 17.14 3.39
N THR A 220 17.91 17.01 4.63
CA THR A 220 19.35 16.94 4.91
C THR A 220 19.87 15.55 4.65
N TYR A 221 20.98 15.47 3.93
CA TYR A 221 21.69 14.25 3.64
C TYR A 221 22.96 14.10 4.50
N SER A 222 23.24 12.90 5.00
CA SER A 222 24.50 12.54 5.67
C SER A 222 25.00 11.13 5.29
N VAL A 223 26.33 10.91 5.30
CA VAL A 223 26.99 9.68 4.83
C VAL A 223 27.89 9.10 5.91
N PHE A 224 27.93 7.77 6.04
CA PHE A 224 28.95 7.09 6.86
C PHE A 224 30.12 6.58 5.99
N GLY A 225 31.35 7.06 6.26
CA GLY A 225 32.60 6.61 5.61
C GLY A 225 33.77 7.61 5.66
N SER A 226 34.91 7.16 6.22
CA SER A 226 36.26 7.76 6.50
C SER A 226 36.47 9.25 6.84
N LYS A 227 35.55 10.15 6.51
CA LYS A 227 35.45 11.50 7.09
C LYS A 227 33.97 11.83 7.20
N MET A 228 33.48 12.08 8.41
CA MET A 228 32.19 12.73 8.61
C MET A 228 32.21 14.04 7.82
N ILE A 229 31.54 14.06 6.66
CA ILE A 229 31.33 15.25 5.86
C ILE A 229 29.87 15.60 6.03
N SER A 230 29.56 16.41 7.04
CA SER A 230 28.31 17.16 7.11
C SER A 230 28.35 18.27 6.05
N LYS A 231 28.17 17.89 4.78
CA LYS A 231 27.79 18.83 3.72
C LYS A 231 26.31 18.61 3.45
N VAL A 232 25.50 19.63 3.65
CA VAL A 232 24.18 19.72 3.03
C VAL A 232 24.41 19.58 1.53
N ARG A 233 24.03 18.45 0.96
CA ARG A 233 23.99 18.21 -0.48
C ARG A 233 22.57 17.81 -0.79
N ASP A 234 22.04 18.33 -1.88
CA ASP A 234 20.70 17.95 -2.38
C ASP A 234 20.71 16.56 -3.04
N SER A 235 21.88 15.88 -3.05
CA SER A 235 22.07 14.58 -3.70
C SER A 235 23.18 13.73 -3.05
N MET A 236 22.97 12.42 -2.97
CA MET A 236 23.97 11.39 -2.66
C MET A 236 24.79 11.04 -3.90
N PRO A 237 26.13 11.00 -3.83
CA PRO A 237 26.92 10.42 -4.91
C PRO A 237 26.66 8.91 -5.00
N ILE A 238 26.28 8.44 -6.18
CA ILE A 238 26.21 7.01 -6.48
C ILE A 238 27.59 6.58 -6.96
N ARG A 239 28.30 5.81 -6.12
CA ARG A 239 29.47 5.08 -6.58
C ARG A 239 28.98 3.88 -7.36
N VAL A 240 29.47 3.77 -8.57
CA VAL A 240 29.29 2.58 -9.39
C VAL A 240 30.58 1.80 -9.22
N CYS A 241 30.48 0.48 -9.04
CA CYS A 241 31.58 -0.45 -8.79
C CYS A 241 32.66 -0.37 -9.88
N ASN A 242 33.48 0.68 -9.88
CA ASN A 242 34.76 0.68 -10.56
C ASN A 242 35.87 0.81 -9.52
N THR A 243 36.94 0.08 -9.75
CA THR A 243 38.12 0.01 -8.89
C THR A 243 38.83 1.36 -8.69
N ASN A 244 38.42 2.40 -9.42
CA ASN A 244 39.03 3.73 -9.38
C ASN A 244 38.33 4.69 -8.39
N GLY A 245 37.26 4.27 -7.71
CA GLY A 245 36.61 5.06 -6.66
C GLY A 245 35.91 6.33 -7.15
N LEU A 246 35.63 6.42 -8.45
CA LEU A 246 34.96 7.56 -9.07
C LEU A 246 33.43 7.41 -8.96
N CYS A 247 32.72 8.54 -8.84
CA CYS A 247 31.26 8.55 -8.78
C CYS A 247 30.69 8.51 -10.21
N GLY A 248 29.85 7.51 -10.50
CA GLY A 248 29.18 7.37 -11.80
C GLY A 248 27.98 8.31 -11.94
N GLY A 249 27.31 8.61 -10.81
CA GLY A 249 26.12 9.44 -10.81
C GLY A 249 25.82 10.12 -9.47
N SER A 250 24.63 10.72 -9.39
CA SER A 250 24.05 11.28 -8.18
C SER A 250 22.59 10.88 -8.03
N LEU A 251 22.17 10.62 -6.80
CA LEU A 251 20.81 10.33 -6.37
C LEU A 251 20.27 11.51 -5.57
N SER A 252 19.21 12.16 -6.01
CA SER A 252 18.40 13.06 -5.17
C SER A 252 17.05 12.42 -4.88
N LEU A 253 16.38 12.90 -3.83
CA LEU A 253 15.05 12.41 -3.47
C LEU A 253 14.09 13.55 -3.11
N SER A 254 12.82 13.32 -3.37
CA SER A 254 11.69 14.06 -2.83
C SER A 254 10.61 13.08 -2.39
N TYR A 255 9.74 13.48 -1.47
CA TYR A 255 8.70 12.61 -0.94
C TYR A 255 7.45 13.44 -0.62
N GLU A 256 6.34 13.03 -1.22
CA GLU A 256 5.03 13.67 -1.07
C GLU A 256 3.94 12.60 -0.97
N GLY A 257 3.10 12.69 0.06
CA GLY A 257 2.09 11.67 0.31
C GLY A 257 2.71 10.31 0.57
N ASN A 258 2.42 9.32 -0.27
CA ASN A 258 2.99 7.98 -0.22
C ASN A 258 4.06 7.72 -1.30
N ILE A 259 4.42 8.73 -2.09
CA ILE A 259 5.32 8.56 -3.24
C ILE A 259 6.69 9.13 -2.90
N LEU A 260 7.70 8.25 -2.90
CA LEU A 260 9.10 8.61 -2.88
C LEU A 260 9.61 8.71 -4.32
N THR A 261 10.01 9.91 -4.72
CA THR A 261 10.61 10.16 -6.03
C THR A 261 12.12 10.13 -5.90
N LEU A 262 12.77 9.23 -6.61
CA LEU A 262 14.21 9.16 -6.77
C LEU A 262 14.61 9.75 -8.12
N THR A 263 15.56 10.67 -8.12
CA THR A 263 16.15 11.21 -9.35
C THR A 263 17.61 10.78 -9.44
N ILE A 264 17.91 9.97 -10.45
CA ILE A 264 19.24 9.42 -10.70
C ILE A 264 19.81 10.13 -11.92
N GLU A 265 20.90 10.87 -11.71
CA GLU A 265 21.63 11.56 -12.77
C GLU A 265 22.99 10.93 -13.02
N ARG A 266 23.37 10.83 -14.30
CA ARG A 266 24.73 10.49 -14.70
C ARG A 266 25.63 11.72 -14.54
N LYS A 267 26.80 11.57 -13.90
CA LYS A 267 27.78 12.66 -13.78
C LYS A 267 29.00 12.49 -14.68
N ASN A 268 29.28 11.28 -15.14
CA ASN A 268 30.43 10.92 -15.98
C ASN A 268 30.07 9.79 -16.95
N ASP A 269 30.96 9.41 -17.88
CA ASP A 269 30.74 8.33 -18.86
C ASP A 269 30.78 6.90 -18.27
N TYR A 270 30.67 6.75 -16.95
CA TYR A 270 30.59 5.45 -16.31
C TYR A 270 29.17 4.88 -16.43
N ALA A 271 29.06 3.55 -16.47
CA ALA A 271 27.78 2.86 -16.28
C ALA A 271 27.14 3.31 -14.96
N ILE A 272 25.81 3.31 -14.88
CA ILE A 272 25.07 3.75 -13.69
C ILE A 272 23.87 2.85 -13.39
N ASP A 273 24.02 1.56 -13.57
CA ASP A 273 23.09 0.56 -13.06
C ASP A 273 23.43 0.21 -11.60
N GLY A 274 22.43 -0.20 -10.83
CA GLY A 274 22.66 -0.59 -9.44
C GLY A 274 21.41 -1.02 -8.67
N ARG A 275 21.65 -1.39 -7.41
CA ARG A 275 20.61 -1.79 -6.45
C ARG A 275 20.63 -0.86 -5.24
N LEU A 276 19.47 -0.36 -4.86
CA LEU A 276 19.25 0.43 -3.65
C LEU A 276 18.40 -0.38 -2.67
N GLU A 277 18.81 -0.41 -1.40
CA GLU A 277 17.93 -0.80 -0.29
C GLU A 277 17.46 0.49 0.39
N ILE A 278 16.15 0.75 0.34
CA ILE A 278 15.51 1.95 0.87
C ILE A 278 14.73 1.55 2.11
N ILE A 279 15.08 2.12 3.26
CA ILE A 279 14.38 1.91 4.52
C ILE A 279 13.71 3.22 4.90
N ALA A 280 12.38 3.27 4.80
CA ALA A 280 11.58 4.38 5.30
C ALA A 280 11.32 4.16 6.80
N ILE A 281 11.55 5.15 7.67
CA ILE A 281 11.37 5.06 9.14
C ILE A 281 10.63 6.28 9.65
#